data_AF-A0A9C8DE53-F1
#
_entry.id   AF-A0A9C8DE53-F1
#
_cell.length_a   1.000
_cell.length_b   1.000
_cell.length_c   1.000
_cell.angle_alpha   90.00
_cell.angle_beta   90.00
_cell.angle_gamma   90.00
#
_symmetry.space_group_name_H-M   'P 1'
#
loop_
_entity.id
_entity.type
_entity.pdbx_description
1 polymer ?
#
loop_
_entity_poly.entity_id
_entity_poly.type
_entity_poly.pdbx_seq_one_letter_code
_entity_poly.pdbx_strand_id
1 'polypeptide(L)'
;MKRSIVLGMATGLLLLLGLAVSAGAEETLFSPGNYYLISIGTVTSKVTSLVQTGQQKGFTVIGLGDDGSTAYRGTKKTQEPESDLIDAPSLLYVDGTRFLLRLRGEAFDYEVRPGEKGYDLVLIPHQNMTASDLVSDVLTPLQQIGVVGAEVDMEYKTFILNPEKSEAPPAGVAIDSNLYNLMIAPDWLAAAKKMNLDRTGLRVIVVAEKVPAGAIPEQFKPYVVS
;
A
#
# COMPACT_ATOMS: atom_id res chain seq x y z
N MET A 1 -29.76 -1.33 40.94
CA MET A 1 -29.21 -0.83 39.66
C MET A 1 -27.70 -0.61 39.80
N LYS A 2 -26.89 -1.57 39.36
CA LYS A 2 -25.42 -1.40 39.28
C LYS A 2 -25.11 -0.90 37.87
N ARG A 3 -24.60 0.34 37.76
CA ARG A 3 -24.08 0.89 36.51
C ARG A 3 -22.68 0.30 36.30
N SER A 4 -22.54 -0.61 35.35
CA SER A 4 -21.24 -1.07 34.88
C SER A 4 -20.62 0.05 34.05
N ILE A 5 -19.52 0.60 34.55
CA ILE A 5 -18.64 1.51 33.80
C ILE A 5 -17.93 0.64 32.76
N VAL A 6 -18.29 0.82 31.48
CA VAL A 6 -17.49 0.31 30.37
C VAL A 6 -16.27 1.23 30.26
N LEU A 7 -15.16 0.79 30.85
CA LEU A 7 -13.86 1.40 30.64
C LEU A 7 -13.44 1.04 29.20
N GLY A 8 -13.67 1.95 28.26
CA GLY A 8 -13.13 1.81 26.91
C GLY A 8 -11.61 1.85 26.98
N MET A 9 -10.96 0.71 26.78
CA MET A 9 -9.53 0.68 26.49
C MET A 9 -9.32 1.39 25.15
N ALA A 10 -8.79 2.60 25.19
CA ALA A 10 -8.15 3.19 24.03
C ALA A 10 -6.86 2.40 23.78
N THR A 11 -6.88 1.50 22.81
CA THR A 11 -5.68 0.79 22.36
C THR A 11 -4.81 1.79 21.59
N GLY A 12 -3.80 2.35 22.24
CA GLY A 12 -2.83 3.26 21.61
C GLY A 12 -1.93 2.53 20.62
N LEU A 13 -1.58 3.21 19.52
CA LEU A 13 -0.59 2.74 18.55
C LEU A 13 0.81 2.80 19.19
N LEU A 14 1.49 1.67 19.31
CA LEU A 14 2.88 1.56 19.73
C LEU A 14 3.79 1.51 18.50
N LEU A 15 4.73 2.46 18.43
CA LEU A 15 5.79 2.48 17.43
C LEU A 15 7.08 1.93 18.02
N LEU A 16 7.69 0.95 17.35
CA LEU A 16 9.03 0.46 17.66
C LEU A 16 10.02 1.19 16.75
N LEU A 17 10.53 2.33 17.21
CA LEU A 17 11.57 3.09 16.50
C LEU A 17 12.96 2.65 16.97
N GLY A 18 13.76 2.08 16.07
CA GLY A 18 15.17 1.84 16.30
C GLY A 18 16.03 3.07 15.97
N LEU A 19 15.94 4.14 16.76
CA LEU A 19 16.76 5.34 16.57
C LEU A 19 17.28 5.89 17.92
N ALA A 20 18.59 6.14 18.00
CA ALA A 20 19.22 6.82 19.11
C ALA A 20 18.90 8.32 19.02
N VAL A 21 18.00 8.83 19.87
CA VAL A 21 17.53 10.22 19.84
C VAL A 21 18.31 11.10 20.82
N SER A 22 18.96 12.14 20.33
CA SER A 22 19.35 13.31 21.13
C SER A 22 18.15 14.27 21.23
N ALA A 23 17.69 14.55 22.45
CA ALA A 23 16.56 15.44 22.70
C ALA A 23 16.87 16.89 22.25
N GLY A 24 16.04 17.48 21.37
CA GLY A 24 16.11 18.93 21.11
C GLY A 24 15.35 19.50 19.93
N ALA A 25 14.99 18.72 18.91
CA ALA A 25 14.19 19.18 17.78
C ALA A 25 13.27 18.05 17.31
N GLU A 26 12.05 18.35 16.89
CA GLU A 26 11.30 17.41 16.05
C GLU A 26 12.07 17.26 14.74
N GLU A 27 12.86 16.19 14.65
CA GLU A 27 13.67 15.91 13.49
C GLU A 27 12.74 15.63 12.31
N THR A 28 12.91 16.39 11.23
CA THR A 28 12.24 16.09 9.97
C THR A 28 12.66 14.69 9.53
N LEU A 29 11.69 13.78 9.43
CA LEU A 29 11.94 12.38 9.12
C LEU A 29 11.72 12.09 7.64
N PHE A 30 10.74 12.77 7.03
CA PHE A 30 10.38 12.60 5.62
C PHE A 30 10.39 13.95 4.91
N SER A 31 10.99 14.03 3.73
CA SER A 31 11.20 15.29 3.00
C SER A 31 10.80 15.19 1.53
N PRO A 32 10.33 16.30 0.93
CA PRO A 32 9.96 16.35 -0.48
C PRO A 32 11.11 15.98 -1.41
N GLY A 33 10.76 15.45 -2.59
CA GLY A 33 11.74 14.95 -3.56
C GLY A 33 12.16 13.50 -3.31
N ASN A 34 11.69 12.89 -2.22
CA ASN A 34 11.83 11.46 -1.95
C ASN A 34 10.45 10.79 -1.82
N TYR A 35 10.44 9.46 -1.89
CA TYR A 35 9.36 8.65 -1.38
C TYR A 35 9.90 7.51 -0.52
N TYR A 36 9.06 6.99 0.36
CA TYR A 36 9.44 6.07 1.41
C TYR A 36 8.59 4.83 1.33
N LEU A 37 9.22 3.66 1.32
CA LEU A 37 8.55 2.37 1.38
C LEU A 37 8.69 1.80 2.79
N ILE A 38 7.61 1.84 3.55
CA ILE A 38 7.55 1.46 4.97
C ILE A 38 6.80 0.13 5.08
N SER A 39 7.43 -0.91 5.63
CA SER A 39 6.75 -2.20 5.84
C SER A 39 5.75 -2.09 6.99
N ILE A 40 4.45 -2.26 6.73
CA ILE A 40 3.42 -2.22 7.78
C ILE A 40 2.95 -3.62 8.22
N GLY A 41 3.55 -4.67 7.64
CA GLY A 41 3.29 -6.06 8.00
C GLY A 41 1.92 -6.57 7.54
N THR A 42 1.33 -7.48 8.30
CA THR A 42 0.08 -8.13 7.90
C THR A 42 -1.15 -7.33 8.33
N VAL A 43 -2.06 -7.10 7.38
CA VAL A 43 -3.39 -6.52 7.65
C VAL A 43 -4.33 -7.63 8.10
N THR A 44 -4.85 -7.54 9.32
CA THR A 44 -5.75 -8.56 9.88
C THR A 44 -7.23 -8.31 9.62
N SER A 45 -7.59 -7.09 9.20
CA SER A 45 -8.96 -6.77 8.82
C SER A 45 -9.41 -7.56 7.61
N LYS A 46 -10.64 -8.06 7.66
CA LYS A 46 -11.28 -8.66 6.50
C LYS A 46 -11.46 -7.59 5.42
N VAL A 47 -11.14 -7.94 4.18
CA VAL A 47 -11.34 -7.07 3.00
C VAL A 47 -12.77 -6.55 2.91
N THR A 48 -13.78 -7.36 3.27
CA THR A 48 -15.18 -6.93 3.30
C THR A 48 -15.41 -5.75 4.26
N SER A 49 -14.74 -5.75 5.42
CA SER A 49 -14.81 -4.66 6.39
C SER A 49 -14.07 -3.42 5.86
N LEU A 50 -12.93 -3.60 5.19
CA LEU A 50 -12.20 -2.51 4.53
C LEU A 50 -13.06 -1.84 3.46
N VAL A 51 -13.74 -2.62 2.62
CA VAL A 51 -14.67 -2.12 1.59
C VAL A 51 -15.78 -1.30 2.22
N GLN A 52 -16.46 -1.83 3.24
CA GLN A 52 -17.54 -1.13 3.91
C GLN A 52 -17.08 0.20 4.51
N THR A 53 -15.95 0.19 5.23
CA THR A 53 -15.40 1.40 5.85
C THR A 53 -14.92 2.40 4.80
N GLY A 54 -14.25 1.96 3.74
CA GLY A 54 -13.81 2.80 2.64
C GLY A 54 -14.97 3.52 1.94
N GLN A 55 -16.05 2.78 1.64
CA GLN A 55 -17.28 3.36 1.08
C GLN A 55 -17.88 4.43 2.01
N GLN A 56 -17.97 4.15 3.32
CA GLN A 56 -18.48 5.10 4.31
C GLN A 56 -17.60 6.36 4.45
N LYS A 57 -16.28 6.21 4.24
CA LYS A 57 -15.31 7.31 4.21
C LYS A 57 -15.25 8.04 2.87
N GLY A 58 -16.06 7.63 1.88
CA GLY A 58 -16.16 8.31 0.59
C GLY A 58 -15.10 7.90 -0.44
N PHE A 59 -14.36 6.82 -0.20
CA PHE A 59 -13.40 6.31 -1.19
C PHE A 59 -14.12 5.86 -2.45
N THR A 60 -13.45 6.02 -3.59
CA THR A 60 -13.80 5.25 -4.78
C THR A 60 -13.36 3.81 -4.53
N VAL A 61 -14.28 2.85 -4.64
CA VAL A 61 -13.98 1.44 -4.39
C VAL A 61 -14.15 0.65 -5.67
N ILE A 62 -13.13 -0.09 -6.07
CA ILE A 62 -13.14 -1.00 -7.21
C ILE A 62 -12.88 -2.40 -6.65
N GLY A 63 -13.79 -3.34 -6.86
CA GLY A 63 -13.64 -4.72 -6.42
C GLY A 63 -13.68 -5.68 -7.59
N LEU A 64 -12.63 -6.47 -7.77
CA LEU A 64 -12.61 -7.60 -8.69
C LEU A 64 -13.01 -8.87 -7.93
N GLY A 65 -14.10 -9.48 -8.36
CA GLY A 65 -14.56 -10.78 -7.88
C GLY A 65 -14.79 -11.75 -9.02
N ASP A 66 -15.08 -13.00 -8.66
CA ASP A 66 -15.33 -14.09 -9.61
C ASP A 66 -16.57 -13.81 -10.49
N ASP A 67 -17.55 -13.07 -9.96
CA ASP A 67 -18.79 -12.68 -10.66
C ASP A 67 -18.63 -11.38 -11.49
N GLY A 68 -17.40 -10.87 -11.63
CA GLY A 68 -17.07 -9.64 -12.36
C GLY A 68 -16.65 -8.48 -11.45
N SER A 69 -16.38 -7.33 -12.08
CA SER A 69 -15.96 -6.12 -11.37
C SER A 69 -17.16 -5.34 -10.80
N THR A 70 -16.97 -4.77 -9.62
CA THR A 70 -17.93 -3.85 -8.98
C THR A 70 -17.25 -2.54 -8.66
N ALA A 71 -17.99 -1.43 -8.79
CA ALA A 71 -17.46 -0.10 -8.57
C ALA A 71 -18.42 0.77 -7.77
N TYR A 72 -17.87 1.60 -6.89
CA TYR A 72 -18.60 2.53 -6.05
C TYR A 72 -17.86 3.86 -5.94
N ARG A 73 -18.61 4.98 -5.91
CA ARG A 73 -18.12 6.28 -5.44
C ARG A 73 -18.70 6.53 -4.05
N GLY A 74 -17.88 6.35 -3.02
CA GLY A 74 -18.36 6.24 -1.65
C GLY A 74 -19.37 5.09 -1.53
N THR A 75 -20.56 5.35 -1.02
CA THR A 75 -21.63 4.34 -0.88
C THR A 75 -22.47 4.13 -2.14
N LYS A 76 -22.27 4.92 -3.20
CA LYS A 76 -23.08 4.86 -4.42
C LYS A 76 -22.43 3.94 -5.45
N LYS A 77 -23.14 2.87 -5.85
CA LYS A 77 -22.69 2.00 -6.94
C LYS A 77 -22.64 2.80 -8.26
N THR A 78 -21.60 2.56 -9.06
CA THR A 78 -21.44 3.16 -10.39
C THR A 78 -21.21 2.08 -11.46
N GLN A 79 -21.39 2.46 -12.72
CA GLN A 79 -21.11 1.65 -13.91
C GLN A 79 -20.00 2.29 -14.77
N GLU A 80 -19.33 3.32 -14.24
CA GLU A 80 -18.15 3.91 -14.88
C GLU A 80 -17.07 2.84 -15.10
N PRO A 81 -16.38 2.86 -16.26
CA PRO A 81 -15.32 1.91 -16.52
C PRO A 81 -14.16 2.12 -15.54
N GLU A 82 -13.41 1.05 -15.28
CA GLU A 82 -12.26 1.08 -14.35
C GLU A 82 -11.26 2.18 -14.70
N SER A 83 -11.02 2.43 -15.98
CA SER A 83 -10.11 3.48 -16.46
C SER A 83 -10.43 4.88 -15.94
N ASP A 84 -11.71 5.15 -15.64
CA ASP A 84 -12.18 6.47 -15.21
C ASP A 84 -12.19 6.60 -13.68
N LEU A 85 -12.07 5.46 -12.98
CA LEU A 85 -12.09 5.36 -11.53
C LEU A 85 -10.70 5.19 -10.92
N ILE A 86 -9.79 4.56 -11.67
CA ILE A 86 -8.46 4.15 -11.20
C ILE A 86 -7.54 5.34 -10.87
N ASP A 87 -7.87 6.55 -11.32
CA ASP A 87 -7.13 7.79 -11.03
C ASP A 87 -7.78 8.62 -9.91
N ALA A 88 -8.81 8.08 -9.23
CA ALA A 88 -9.45 8.78 -8.12
C ALA A 88 -8.45 9.12 -6.99
N PRO A 89 -8.51 10.33 -6.41
CA PRO A 89 -7.57 10.74 -5.37
C PRO A 89 -7.67 9.86 -4.12
N SER A 90 -8.88 9.42 -3.75
CA SER A 90 -9.11 8.39 -2.74
C SER A 90 -9.62 7.11 -3.41
N LEU A 91 -8.79 6.07 -3.40
CA LEU A 91 -9.06 4.79 -4.07
C LEU A 91 -8.86 3.63 -3.11
N LEU A 92 -9.80 2.68 -3.10
CA LEU A 92 -9.63 1.35 -2.54
C LEU A 92 -9.88 0.34 -3.65
N TYR A 93 -8.80 -0.23 -4.18
CA TYR A 93 -8.84 -1.28 -5.19
C TYR A 93 -8.72 -2.63 -4.50
N VAL A 94 -9.62 -3.56 -4.78
CA VAL A 94 -9.65 -4.91 -4.18
C VAL A 94 -9.53 -5.95 -5.27
N ASP A 95 -8.60 -6.89 -5.11
CA ASP A 95 -8.34 -8.02 -6.00
C ASP A 95 -8.28 -9.31 -5.16
N GLY A 96 -9.44 -9.96 -5.00
CA GLY A 96 -9.60 -11.11 -4.11
C GLY A 96 -9.35 -10.75 -2.65
N THR A 97 -8.31 -11.34 -2.05
CA THR A 97 -7.89 -11.07 -0.66
C THR A 97 -6.88 -9.93 -0.56
N ARG A 98 -6.41 -9.38 -1.68
CA ARG A 98 -5.48 -8.27 -1.73
C ARG A 98 -6.20 -6.95 -1.94
N PHE A 99 -5.58 -5.87 -1.48
CA PHE A 99 -6.06 -4.53 -1.78
C PHE A 99 -4.93 -3.55 -2.02
N LEU A 100 -5.25 -2.43 -2.66
CA LEU A 100 -4.45 -1.23 -2.77
C LEU A 100 -5.32 -0.07 -2.29
N LEU A 101 -4.87 0.64 -1.27
CA LEU A 101 -5.53 1.84 -0.75
C LEU A 101 -4.65 3.04 -1.06
N ARG A 102 -5.21 4.07 -1.69
CA ARG A 102 -4.48 5.27 -2.08
C ARG A 102 -5.21 6.50 -1.60
N LEU A 103 -4.44 7.46 -1.11
CA LEU A 103 -4.88 8.83 -0.86
C LEU A 103 -3.90 9.78 -1.53
N ARG A 104 -4.44 10.69 -2.35
CA ARG A 104 -3.72 11.82 -2.92
C ARG A 104 -4.15 13.09 -2.20
N GLY A 105 -3.19 13.82 -1.64
CA GLY A 105 -3.45 14.93 -0.72
C GLY A 105 -2.51 16.11 -0.94
N GLU A 106 -2.83 17.24 -0.29
CA GLU A 106 -2.03 18.46 -0.41
C GLU A 106 -0.65 18.32 0.25
N ALA A 107 -0.60 17.80 1.48
CA ALA A 107 0.64 17.69 2.26
C ALA A 107 1.47 16.44 1.90
N PHE A 108 0.81 15.37 1.49
CA PHE A 108 1.41 14.10 1.13
C PHE A 108 0.44 13.27 0.31
N ASP A 109 1.00 12.31 -0.40
CA ASP A 109 0.28 11.15 -0.91
C ASP A 109 0.70 9.89 -0.17
N TYR A 110 -0.19 8.90 -0.10
CA TYR A 110 0.22 7.56 0.24
C TYR A 110 -0.50 6.48 -0.57
N GLU A 111 0.15 5.34 -0.67
CA GLU A 111 -0.40 4.09 -1.19
C GLU A 111 -0.05 2.94 -0.24
N VAL A 112 -1.05 2.26 0.30
CA VAL A 112 -0.89 0.99 0.99
C VAL A 112 -1.17 -0.13 0.01
N ARG A 113 -0.23 -1.06 -0.18
CA ARG A 113 -0.33 -2.12 -1.17
C ARG A 113 0.36 -3.41 -0.72
N PRO A 114 0.14 -4.55 -1.40
CA PRO A 114 0.84 -5.78 -1.08
C PRO A 114 2.34 -5.62 -1.23
N GLY A 115 3.08 -6.10 -0.23
CA GLY A 115 4.54 -6.11 -0.14
C GLY A 115 5.08 -7.50 0.16
N GLU A 116 6.40 -7.61 0.32
CA GLU A 116 7.08 -8.91 0.55
C GLU A 116 6.64 -9.58 1.87
N LYS A 117 6.53 -8.78 2.94
CA LYS A 117 6.19 -9.24 4.30
C LYS A 117 4.72 -9.00 4.67
N GLY A 118 3.85 -8.79 3.69
CA GLY A 118 2.43 -8.46 3.90
C GLY A 118 2.03 -7.25 3.08
N TYR A 119 2.00 -6.07 3.71
CA TYR A 119 1.68 -4.80 3.08
C TYR A 119 2.76 -3.76 3.36
N ASP A 120 2.98 -2.90 2.39
CA ASP A 120 3.84 -1.74 2.48
C ASP A 120 3.00 -0.47 2.37
N LEU A 121 3.40 0.56 3.13
CA LEU A 121 2.98 1.94 2.99
C LEU A 121 4.03 2.68 2.17
N VAL A 122 3.65 3.12 0.98
CA VAL A 122 4.41 4.07 0.17
C VAL A 122 3.97 5.47 0.56
N LEU A 123 4.89 6.30 1.06
CA LEU A 123 4.64 7.68 1.45
C LEU A 123 5.41 8.64 0.54
N ILE A 124 4.71 9.64 -0.01
CA ILE A 124 5.30 10.71 -0.82
C ILE A 124 4.99 12.04 -0.13
N PRO A 125 5.92 12.61 0.65
CA PRO A 125 5.73 13.93 1.25
C PRO A 125 5.80 15.04 0.19
N HIS A 126 4.87 16.00 0.25
CA HIS A 126 4.93 17.25 -0.52
C HIS A 126 5.51 18.40 0.31
N GLN A 127 5.54 18.24 1.63
CA GLN A 127 6.22 19.10 2.60
C GLN A 127 7.01 18.24 3.61
N ASN A 128 7.92 18.85 4.36
CA ASN A 128 8.63 18.14 5.43
C ASN A 128 7.62 17.58 6.45
N MET A 129 7.81 16.32 6.83
CA MET A 129 7.00 15.62 7.83
C MET A 129 7.88 15.09 8.96
N THR A 130 7.39 15.25 10.17
CA THR A 130 7.95 14.68 11.40
C THR A 130 7.39 13.27 11.64
N ALA A 131 7.94 12.57 12.64
CA ALA A 131 7.33 11.32 13.10
C ALA A 131 5.91 11.53 13.67
N SER A 132 5.64 12.70 14.27
CA SER A 132 4.32 13.05 14.80
C SER A 132 3.29 13.14 13.68
N ASP A 133 3.64 13.85 12.59
CA ASP A 133 2.76 14.01 11.42
C ASP A 133 2.43 12.66 10.78
N LEU A 134 3.42 11.75 10.67
CA LEU A 134 3.18 10.40 10.18
C LEU A 134 2.14 9.66 11.06
N VAL A 135 2.27 9.76 12.38
CA VAL A 135 1.36 9.09 13.30
C VAL A 135 -0.04 9.68 13.21
N SER A 136 -0.18 11.00 13.29
CA SER A 136 -1.48 11.68 13.34
C SER A 136 -2.21 11.61 12.01
N ASP A 137 -1.50 11.80 10.90
CA ASP A 137 -2.13 12.08 9.61
C ASP A 137 -2.16 10.86 8.68
N VAL A 138 -1.31 9.86 8.94
CA VAL A 138 -1.23 8.63 8.13
C VAL A 138 -1.61 7.40 8.94
N LEU A 139 -0.84 7.05 9.98
CA LEU A 139 -1.02 5.79 10.68
C LEU A 139 -2.32 5.74 11.49
N THR A 140 -2.71 6.83 12.16
CA THR A 140 -3.96 6.88 12.91
C THR A 140 -5.19 6.71 12.00
N PRO A 141 -5.33 7.43 10.87
CA PRO A 141 -6.39 7.15 9.90
C PRO A 141 -6.38 5.72 9.36
N LEU A 142 -5.20 5.18 9.05
CA LEU A 142 -5.07 3.79 8.58
C LEU A 142 -5.48 2.77 9.66
N GLN A 143 -5.19 3.04 10.93
CA GLN A 143 -5.64 2.24 12.06
C GLN A 143 -7.16 2.29 12.22
N GLN A 144 -7.77 3.48 12.07
CA GLN A 144 -9.23 3.66 12.17
C GLN A 144 -10.01 2.87 11.11
N ILE A 145 -9.42 2.67 9.94
CA ILE A 145 -10.01 1.85 8.88
C ILE A 145 -9.57 0.38 8.95
N GLY A 146 -8.70 0.02 9.90
CA GLY A 146 -8.24 -1.35 10.14
C GLY A 146 -7.13 -1.84 9.21
N VAL A 147 -6.45 -0.94 8.51
CA VAL A 147 -5.29 -1.28 7.67
C VAL A 147 -4.05 -1.53 8.52
N VAL A 148 -3.88 -0.76 9.59
CA VAL A 148 -2.71 -0.87 10.47
C VAL A 148 -3.13 -1.41 11.84
N GLY A 149 -2.32 -2.29 12.42
CA GLY A 149 -2.51 -2.84 13.77
C GLY A 149 -2.15 -1.85 14.88
N ALA A 150 -2.05 -2.35 16.12
CA ALA A 150 -1.56 -1.54 17.24
C ALA A 150 -0.04 -1.38 17.25
N GLU A 151 0.68 -2.19 16.48
CA GLU A 151 2.14 -2.17 16.38
C GLU A 151 2.53 -2.04 14.90
N VAL A 152 3.46 -1.14 14.62
CA VAL A 152 4.06 -0.97 13.29
C VAL A 152 5.56 -0.96 13.45
N ASP A 153 6.22 -1.89 12.77
CA ASP A 153 7.66 -1.83 12.59
C ASP A 153 7.96 -0.77 11.54
N MET A 154 8.68 0.28 11.91
CA MET A 154 8.97 1.40 11.02
C MET A 154 10.28 1.21 10.24
N GLU A 155 10.59 -0.01 9.83
CA GLU A 155 11.66 -0.25 8.85
C GLU A 155 11.21 0.33 7.50
N TYR A 156 11.99 1.28 6.98
CA TYR A 156 11.69 1.91 5.70
C TYR A 156 12.91 2.04 4.79
N LYS A 157 12.64 2.05 3.49
CA LYS A 157 13.60 2.37 2.44
C LYS A 157 13.26 3.72 1.84
N THR A 158 14.28 4.50 1.52
CA THR A 158 14.14 5.82 0.88
C THR A 158 14.55 5.73 -0.58
N PHE A 159 13.77 6.38 -1.44
CA PHE A 159 14.02 6.47 -2.86
C PHE A 159 13.82 7.90 -3.35
N ILE A 160 14.53 8.28 -4.40
CA ILE A 160 14.38 9.60 -5.03
C ILE A 160 13.09 9.60 -5.85
N LEU A 161 12.26 10.64 -5.70
CA LEU A 161 11.09 10.86 -6.53
C LEU A 161 11.52 11.38 -7.91
N ASN A 162 11.07 10.71 -8.98
CA ASN A 162 11.46 10.99 -10.36
C ASN A 162 12.97 10.95 -10.61
N PRO A 163 13.63 9.80 -10.36
CA PRO A 163 15.07 9.69 -10.54
C PRO A 163 15.43 9.73 -12.04
N GLU A 164 16.59 10.29 -12.38
CA GLU A 164 17.10 10.30 -13.75
C GLU A 164 17.39 8.89 -14.29
N LYS A 165 17.69 7.95 -13.38
CA LYS A 165 17.97 6.55 -13.67
C LYS A 165 17.12 5.67 -12.78
N SER A 166 16.63 4.58 -13.36
CA SER A 166 15.94 3.53 -12.62
C SER A 166 16.84 2.90 -11.56
N GLU A 167 16.23 2.48 -10.46
CA GLU A 167 16.95 1.77 -9.39
C GLU A 167 17.36 0.39 -9.87
N ALA A 168 18.59 0.00 -9.53
CA ALA A 168 19.07 -1.35 -9.79
C ALA A 168 18.49 -2.33 -8.76
N PRO A 169 18.15 -3.55 -9.16
CA PRO A 169 17.81 -4.60 -8.20
C PRO A 169 18.94 -4.83 -7.19
N PRO A 170 18.63 -5.29 -5.96
CA PRO A 170 19.64 -5.66 -4.99
C PRO A 170 20.57 -6.75 -5.54
N ALA A 171 21.84 -6.70 -5.14
CA ALA A 171 22.84 -7.65 -5.60
C ALA A 171 22.41 -9.10 -5.29
N GLY A 172 22.51 -9.97 -6.31
CA GLY A 172 22.15 -11.39 -6.19
C GLY A 172 20.67 -11.70 -6.32
N VAL A 173 19.80 -10.70 -6.47
CA VAL A 173 18.37 -10.93 -6.75
C VAL A 173 18.15 -11.04 -8.26
N ALA A 174 17.74 -12.22 -8.71
CA ALA A 174 17.43 -12.48 -10.12
C ALA A 174 16.03 -11.95 -10.48
N ILE A 175 15.90 -10.63 -10.60
CA ILE A 175 14.69 -9.96 -11.07
C ILE A 175 15.03 -8.99 -12.20
N ASP A 176 14.14 -8.89 -13.20
CA ASP A 176 14.24 -7.88 -14.24
C ASP A 176 14.13 -6.47 -13.65
N SER A 177 14.92 -5.53 -14.17
CA SER A 177 14.96 -4.16 -13.66
C SER A 177 13.60 -3.47 -13.72
N ASN A 178 12.78 -3.69 -14.76
CA ASN A 178 11.44 -3.08 -14.81
C ASN A 178 10.52 -3.66 -13.75
N LEU A 179 10.59 -4.98 -13.50
CA LEU A 179 9.81 -5.62 -12.44
C LEU A 179 10.23 -5.14 -11.06
N TYR A 180 11.53 -4.96 -10.83
CA TYR A 180 12.01 -4.34 -9.59
C TYR A 180 11.50 -2.90 -9.43
N ASN A 181 11.60 -2.09 -10.48
CA ASN A 181 11.11 -0.71 -10.46
C ASN A 181 9.58 -0.63 -10.27
N LEU A 182 8.82 -1.63 -10.74
CA LEU A 182 7.40 -1.76 -10.44
C LEU A 182 7.16 -2.04 -8.95
N MET A 183 7.94 -2.95 -8.35
CA MET A 183 7.80 -3.32 -6.93
C MET A 183 8.02 -2.12 -6.00
N ILE A 184 8.95 -1.22 -6.35
CA ILE A 184 9.26 -0.03 -5.56
C ILE A 184 8.50 1.22 -6.01
N ALA A 185 7.71 1.17 -7.08
CA ALA A 185 7.13 2.37 -7.69
C ALA A 185 6.32 3.23 -6.70
N PRO A 186 6.32 4.57 -6.80
CA PRO A 186 5.51 5.43 -5.94
C PRO A 186 4.00 5.33 -6.19
N ASP A 187 3.59 4.96 -7.40
CA ASP A 187 2.21 4.62 -7.78
C ASP A 187 2.26 3.33 -8.61
N TRP A 188 1.78 2.23 -8.04
CA TRP A 188 1.91 0.92 -8.68
C TRP A 188 1.11 0.83 -9.98
N LEU A 189 -0.12 1.37 -9.99
CA LEU A 189 -1.04 1.27 -11.12
C LEU A 189 -0.56 2.12 -12.30
N ALA A 190 -0.09 3.34 -12.03
CA ALA A 190 0.50 4.21 -13.03
C ALA A 190 1.82 3.64 -13.56
N ALA A 191 2.67 3.06 -12.70
CA ALA A 191 3.92 2.44 -13.12
C ALA A 191 3.69 1.22 -14.02
N ALA A 192 2.79 0.32 -13.65
CA ALA A 192 2.41 -0.83 -14.48
C ALA A 192 1.96 -0.40 -15.88
N LYS A 193 1.11 0.64 -15.96
CA LYS A 193 0.66 1.23 -17.23
C LYS A 193 1.81 1.83 -18.03
N LYS A 194 2.69 2.62 -17.39
CA LYS A 194 3.85 3.26 -18.04
C LYS A 194 4.83 2.23 -18.62
N MET A 195 4.99 1.10 -17.94
CA MET A 195 5.85 0.00 -18.38
C MET A 195 5.19 -0.92 -19.42
N ASN A 196 3.94 -0.63 -19.81
CA ASN A 196 3.16 -1.45 -20.73
C ASN A 196 3.07 -2.93 -20.29
N LEU A 197 2.87 -3.15 -18.99
CA LEU A 197 2.69 -4.48 -18.43
C LEU A 197 1.21 -4.89 -18.46
N ASP A 198 0.96 -6.12 -18.89
CA ASP A 198 -0.39 -6.70 -18.88
C ASP A 198 -0.83 -6.90 -17.42
N ARG A 199 -1.86 -6.16 -17.02
CA ARG A 199 -2.35 -6.13 -15.63
C ARG A 199 -3.68 -6.87 -15.52
N THR A 200 -3.80 -7.70 -14.48
CA THR A 200 -5.06 -8.28 -14.01
C THR A 200 -5.26 -7.90 -12.55
N GLY A 201 -6.06 -6.86 -12.28
CA GLY A 201 -6.25 -6.35 -10.93
C GLY A 201 -4.98 -5.75 -10.35
N LEU A 202 -4.51 -6.31 -9.23
CA LEU A 202 -3.27 -5.91 -8.56
C LEU A 202 -2.10 -6.86 -8.90
N ARG A 203 -2.19 -7.55 -10.04
CA ARG A 203 -1.16 -8.45 -10.56
C ARG A 203 -0.74 -8.01 -11.95
N VAL A 204 0.51 -8.31 -12.30
CA VAL A 204 1.01 -8.22 -13.67
C VAL A 204 1.34 -9.62 -14.19
N ILE A 205 1.11 -9.84 -15.48
CA ILE A 205 1.54 -11.05 -16.18
C ILE A 205 3.00 -10.86 -16.58
N VAL A 206 3.82 -11.85 -16.24
CA VAL A 206 5.25 -11.85 -16.56
C VAL A 206 5.63 -13.17 -17.22
N VAL A 207 6.58 -13.10 -18.14
CA VAL A 207 7.22 -14.29 -18.71
C VAL A 207 8.53 -14.51 -17.97
N ALA A 208 8.67 -15.68 -17.37
CA ALA A 208 9.88 -16.05 -16.63
C ALA A 208 10.56 -17.26 -17.30
N GLU A 209 11.87 -17.22 -17.41
CA GLU A 209 12.65 -18.37 -17.87
C GLU A 209 12.90 -19.33 -16.72
N LYS A 210 12.57 -20.61 -16.94
CA LYS A 210 12.87 -21.69 -16.00
C LYS A 210 14.27 -22.22 -16.26
N VAL A 211 15.07 -22.37 -15.20
CA VAL A 211 16.37 -23.06 -15.29
C VAL A 211 16.17 -24.47 -15.90
N PRO A 212 17.04 -24.92 -16.83
CA PRO A 212 16.99 -26.27 -17.37
C PRO A 212 16.95 -27.31 -16.25
N ALA A 213 16.02 -28.27 -16.35
CA ALA A 213 15.73 -29.28 -15.31
C ALA A 213 15.27 -28.76 -13.92
N GLY A 214 15.15 -27.45 -13.69
CA GLY A 214 14.59 -26.91 -12.45
C GLY A 214 13.08 -27.13 -12.33
N ALA A 215 12.55 -27.38 -11.14
CA ALA A 215 11.10 -27.39 -10.92
C ALA A 215 10.60 -25.97 -10.60
N ILE A 216 9.37 -25.64 -10.98
CA ILE A 216 8.71 -24.43 -10.49
C ILE A 216 8.34 -24.70 -9.02
N PRO A 217 8.80 -23.87 -8.06
CA PRO A 217 8.41 -24.02 -6.66
C PRO A 217 6.88 -24.05 -6.47
N GLU A 218 6.39 -24.92 -5.57
CA GLU A 218 4.95 -25.13 -5.35
C GLU A 218 4.18 -23.83 -5.08
N GLN A 219 4.80 -22.89 -4.37
CA GLN A 219 4.24 -21.57 -4.06
C GLN A 219 3.90 -20.74 -5.31
N PHE A 220 4.55 -21.01 -6.46
CA PHE A 220 4.30 -20.30 -7.70
C PHE A 220 3.26 -20.97 -8.59
N LYS A 221 2.91 -22.24 -8.35
CA LYS A 221 1.95 -22.98 -9.18
C LYS A 221 0.60 -22.28 -9.35
N PRO A 222 0.00 -21.64 -8.33
CA PRO A 222 -1.26 -20.91 -8.50
C PRO A 222 -1.19 -19.71 -9.46
N TYR A 223 0.02 -19.25 -9.80
CA TYR A 223 0.25 -18.10 -10.69
C TYR A 223 0.70 -18.49 -12.09
N VAL A 224 0.93 -19.79 -12.36
CA VAL A 224 1.30 -20.27 -13.70
C VAL A 224 0.04 -20.34 -14.54
N VAL A 225 -0.05 -19.42 -15.51
CA VAL A 225 -1.04 -19.45 -16.59
C VAL A 225 -0.42 -20.20 -17.77
N SER A 226 -1.12 -21.25 -18.23
CA SER A 226 -0.76 -22.09 -19.38
C SER A 226 -1.47 -21.66 -20.65
#